data_AF-A0A8B7UAD4-F1
#
_entry.id   AF-A0A8B7UAD4-F1
#
_cell.length_a   1.000
_cell.length_b   1.000
_cell.length_c   1.000
_cell.angle_alpha   90.00
_cell.angle_beta   90.00
_cell.angle_gamma   90.00
#
_symmetry.space_group_name_H-M   'P 1'
#
loop_
_entity.id
_entity.type
_entity.pdbx_description
1 polymer ?
#
loop_
_entity_poly.entity_id
_entity_poly.type
_entity_poly.pdbx_seq_one_letter_code
_entity_poly.pdbx_strand_id
1 'polypeptide(L)'
;MQFSGGMRRKLRLAGDQKSACYPHSLQFYLQPPSENISLIEFESLAIDRLKLLKTVENLGVSYVKGTEQYQSKLENEIRRLKFSFRISDEEKNFREQEIIASSPSLSGVKYEQESVYKIPFADALDLFRGRKVYLEGGFAYVPLKDIVAIVLNEFRAKLSKALALTARSLPAVQSDERLQPLLSHLSHSYTGQDYSTQRNTGKISLDQIDSLSAKSFPPCMRQLHKALRENHHLRHGGRMQYGLFLKGIGLTLEQALQFWKQEFIRGKMDPDKFDKGYSYNIRHSFGKEGKRTDYTPFSCLKIILTNPPGQGDYHGCPFRHSDPELLKQKLQSYKISPGGISQILDLVKGTHYQVACQKYFEMTHNVDDCGFSLNHPNQFFLESQRLLTGGKDIKKESIHPETPQPKPSVQKPKDASSALASLNSSLDMDLEGLEEYFST
;
A
#
# COMPACT_ATOMS: atom_id res chain seq x y z
N MET A 1 7.13 44.06 -19.05
CA MET A 1 7.29 43.15 -17.89
C MET A 1 6.85 41.76 -18.32
N GLN A 2 7.80 40.90 -18.69
CA GLN A 2 7.57 39.48 -18.99
C GLN A 2 8.27 38.69 -17.89
N PHE A 3 7.51 37.91 -17.13
CA PHE A 3 8.02 37.07 -16.06
C PHE A 3 8.64 35.80 -16.66
N SER A 4 9.94 35.65 -16.44
CA SER A 4 10.77 34.51 -16.81
C SER A 4 10.32 33.24 -16.07
N GLY A 5 10.24 32.14 -16.82
CA GLY A 5 9.75 30.85 -16.37
C GLY A 5 10.58 30.23 -15.25
N GLY A 6 9.87 29.66 -14.27
CA GLY A 6 10.46 28.94 -13.15
C GLY A 6 11.28 27.73 -13.61
N MET A 7 12.55 27.71 -13.23
CA MET A 7 13.49 26.62 -13.43
C MET A 7 12.92 25.26 -12.98
N ARG A 8 12.91 24.30 -13.90
CA ARG A 8 12.86 22.86 -13.59
C ARG A 8 14.04 22.52 -12.67
N ARG A 9 13.79 22.21 -11.39
CA ARG A 9 14.78 21.52 -10.55
C ARG A 9 14.98 20.10 -11.10
N LYS A 10 15.99 19.90 -11.96
CA LYS A 10 16.65 18.59 -12.10
C LYS A 10 17.15 18.22 -10.71
N LEU A 11 16.83 17.02 -10.21
CA LEU A 11 17.60 16.42 -9.12
C LEU A 11 19.03 16.21 -9.65
N ARG A 12 19.87 17.23 -9.51
CA ARG A 12 21.31 17.08 -9.62
C ARG A 12 21.76 16.52 -8.28
N LEU A 13 21.90 15.19 -8.23
CA LEU A 13 22.79 14.55 -7.26
C LEU A 13 24.16 15.21 -7.46
N ALA A 14 24.72 15.78 -6.39
CA ALA A 14 26.01 16.45 -6.45
C ALA A 14 27.10 15.47 -6.91
N GLY A 15 27.90 15.87 -7.90
CA GLY A 15 29.10 15.15 -8.34
C GLY A 15 29.11 14.76 -9.82
N ASP A 16 29.89 15.50 -10.61
CA ASP A 16 30.19 15.30 -12.04
C ASP A 16 30.92 13.97 -12.40
N GLN A 17 30.97 12.98 -11.50
CA GLN A 17 31.67 11.69 -11.73
C GLN A 17 30.74 10.52 -12.09
N LYS A 18 29.41 10.67 -12.00
CA LYS A 18 28.46 9.54 -12.20
C LYS A 18 28.39 9.01 -13.64
N SER A 19 28.65 9.84 -14.64
CA SER A 19 28.63 9.41 -16.05
C SER A 19 29.75 8.43 -16.41
N ALA A 20 30.85 8.39 -15.63
CA ALA A 20 31.99 7.52 -15.90
C ALA A 20 31.83 6.09 -15.33
N CYS A 21 31.21 5.92 -14.16
CA CYS A 21 31.04 4.59 -13.52
C CYS A 21 29.79 3.84 -13.98
N TYR A 22 28.71 4.55 -14.34
CA TYR A 22 27.41 3.94 -14.67
C TYR A 22 26.83 4.55 -15.95
N PRO A 23 27.38 4.22 -17.13
CA PRO A 23 27.00 4.86 -18.39
C PRO A 23 25.59 4.48 -18.89
N HIS A 24 25.02 3.38 -18.39
CA HIS A 24 23.73 2.85 -18.82
C HIS A 24 22.87 2.37 -17.63
N SER A 25 21.55 2.41 -17.78
CA SER A 25 20.60 2.00 -16.73
C SER A 25 20.55 0.48 -16.48
N LEU A 26 21.05 -0.34 -17.41
CA LEU A 26 21.14 -1.80 -17.27
C LEU A 26 22.51 -2.17 -16.67
N GLN A 27 22.50 -2.71 -15.45
CA GLN A 27 23.72 -2.97 -14.68
C GLN A 27 23.57 -4.20 -13.77
N PHE A 28 24.66 -4.93 -13.57
CA PHE A 28 24.75 -6.10 -12.68
C PHE A 28 24.97 -5.77 -11.19
N TYR A 29 25.04 -4.47 -10.82
CA TYR A 29 25.30 -4.00 -9.45
C TYR A 29 26.51 -4.66 -8.77
N LEU A 30 27.62 -4.85 -9.51
CA LEU A 30 28.81 -5.58 -9.02
C LEU A 30 29.70 -4.75 -8.08
N GLN A 31 29.83 -3.45 -8.36
CA GLN A 31 30.68 -2.55 -7.58
C GLN A 31 29.82 -1.79 -6.56
N PRO A 32 30.13 -1.89 -5.26
CA PRO A 32 29.43 -1.12 -4.23
C PRO A 32 29.64 0.40 -4.44
N PRO A 33 28.62 1.24 -4.19
CA PRO A 33 28.82 2.68 -4.20
C PRO A 33 29.74 3.10 -3.04
N SER A 34 30.71 3.96 -3.33
CA SER A 34 31.65 4.54 -2.35
C SER A 34 31.28 5.96 -1.92
N GLU A 35 30.18 6.49 -2.43
CA GLU A 35 29.69 7.83 -2.12
C GLU A 35 29.03 7.87 -0.74
N ASN A 36 29.17 9.01 -0.06
CA ASN A 36 28.44 9.28 1.17
C ASN A 36 27.16 10.06 0.86
N ILE A 37 26.05 9.67 1.48
CA ILE A 37 24.75 10.34 1.36
C ILE A 37 24.16 10.61 2.73
N SER A 38 23.17 11.51 2.79
CA SER A 38 22.44 11.75 4.03
C SER A 38 21.56 10.55 4.41
N LEU A 39 21.26 10.38 5.70
CA LEU A 39 20.36 9.31 6.16
C LEU A 39 18.95 9.44 5.55
N ILE A 40 18.47 10.67 5.39
CA ILE A 40 17.17 10.97 4.77
C ILE A 40 17.16 10.49 3.32
N GLU A 41 18.25 10.75 2.58
CA GLU A 41 18.39 10.30 1.19
C GLU A 41 18.50 8.77 1.12
N PHE A 42 19.28 8.15 2.00
CA PHE A 42 19.39 6.69 2.09
C PHE A 42 18.04 6.02 2.34
N GLU A 43 17.28 6.52 3.31
CA GLU A 43 15.93 6.03 3.62
C GLU A 43 14.97 6.22 2.43
N SER A 44 14.98 7.40 1.79
CA SER A 44 14.16 7.67 0.61
C SER A 44 14.48 6.69 -0.53
N LEU A 45 15.76 6.44 -0.80
CA LEU A 45 16.21 5.51 -1.85
C LEU A 45 15.77 4.07 -1.54
N ALA A 46 15.87 3.63 -0.29
CA ALA A 46 15.44 2.31 0.14
C ALA A 46 13.92 2.15 -0.03
N ILE A 47 13.13 3.14 0.39
CA ILE A 47 11.67 3.15 0.26
C ILE A 47 11.26 3.14 -1.22
N ASP A 48 11.87 3.98 -2.06
CA ASP A 48 11.52 4.06 -3.47
C ASP A 48 11.93 2.81 -4.25
N ARG A 49 13.08 2.21 -3.90
CA ARG A 49 13.49 0.91 -4.45
C ARG A 49 12.53 -0.20 -4.04
N LEU A 50 12.09 -0.22 -2.78
CA LEU A 50 11.12 -1.20 -2.30
C LEU A 50 9.77 -1.04 -3.02
N LYS A 51 9.28 0.19 -3.20
CA LYS A 51 8.05 0.45 -3.99
C LYS A 51 8.15 -0.17 -5.38
N LEU A 52 9.27 0.06 -6.08
CA LEU A 52 9.49 -0.50 -7.41
C LEU A 52 9.46 -2.03 -7.39
N LEU A 53 10.17 -2.67 -6.45
CA LEU A 53 10.23 -4.13 -6.35
C LEU A 53 8.85 -4.74 -6.02
N LYS A 54 8.10 -4.13 -5.09
CA LYS A 54 6.72 -4.53 -4.78
C LYS A 54 5.78 -4.37 -5.98
N THR A 55 5.96 -3.32 -6.79
CA THR A 55 5.20 -3.15 -8.04
C THR A 55 5.53 -4.24 -9.05
N VAL A 56 6.80 -4.58 -9.25
CA VAL A 56 7.21 -5.66 -10.17
C VAL A 56 6.60 -7.00 -9.74
N GLU A 57 6.58 -7.28 -8.44
CA GLU A 57 5.91 -8.45 -7.87
C GLU A 57 4.40 -8.43 -8.17
N ASN A 58 3.70 -7.34 -7.82
CA ASN A 58 2.25 -7.23 -8.04
C ASN A 58 1.87 -7.36 -9.52
N LEU A 59 2.59 -6.70 -10.42
CA LEU A 59 2.34 -6.80 -11.85
C LEU A 59 2.61 -8.22 -12.39
N GLY A 60 3.62 -8.91 -11.84
CA GLY A 60 3.92 -10.29 -12.21
C GLY A 60 2.90 -11.32 -11.71
N VAL A 61 2.10 -10.96 -10.71
CA VAL A 61 0.96 -11.77 -10.22
C VAL A 61 -0.30 -11.46 -11.01
N SER A 62 -0.57 -10.18 -11.29
CA SER A 62 -1.79 -9.75 -11.99
C SER A 62 -1.73 -9.93 -13.51
N TYR A 63 -0.54 -9.93 -14.10
CA TYR A 63 -0.34 -10.00 -15.55
C TYR A 63 0.73 -11.02 -15.94
N VAL A 64 0.59 -11.54 -17.16
CA VAL A 64 1.62 -12.39 -17.75
C VAL A 64 2.80 -11.54 -18.19
N LYS A 65 4.02 -11.89 -17.73
CA LYS A 65 5.26 -11.22 -18.12
C LYS A 65 5.43 -11.26 -19.64
N GLY A 66 5.78 -10.12 -20.23
CA GLY A 66 5.97 -9.97 -21.68
C GLY A 66 4.72 -9.52 -22.46
N THR A 67 3.56 -9.43 -21.82
CA THR A 67 2.38 -8.80 -22.43
C THR A 67 2.54 -7.27 -22.50
N GLU A 68 1.89 -6.63 -23.49
CA GLU A 68 1.91 -5.16 -23.62
C GLU A 68 1.37 -4.46 -22.36
N GLN A 69 0.34 -5.04 -21.74
CA GLN A 69 -0.23 -4.53 -20.49
C GLN A 69 0.79 -4.53 -19.35
N TYR A 70 1.51 -5.64 -19.16
CA TYR A 70 2.59 -5.73 -18.18
C TYR A 70 3.68 -4.70 -18.45
N GLN A 71 4.15 -4.61 -19.70
CA GLN A 71 5.23 -3.68 -20.09
C GLN A 71 4.83 -2.22 -19.89
N SER A 72 3.65 -1.83 -20.39
CA SER A 72 3.13 -0.47 -20.27
C SER A 72 2.97 -0.03 -18.81
N LYS A 73 2.39 -0.90 -17.97
CA LYS A 73 2.23 -0.60 -16.53
C LYS A 73 3.55 -0.52 -15.80
N LEU A 74 4.47 -1.45 -16.08
CA LEU A 74 5.81 -1.44 -15.50
C LEU A 74 6.56 -0.16 -15.87
N GLU A 75 6.53 0.24 -17.14
CA GLU A 75 7.14 1.49 -17.60
C GLU A 75 6.53 2.71 -16.92
N ASN A 76 5.21 2.79 -16.80
CA ASN A 76 4.53 3.92 -16.17
C ASN A 76 4.93 4.06 -14.69
N GLU A 77 5.08 2.95 -13.97
CA GLU A 77 5.50 2.96 -12.57
C GLU A 77 6.98 3.33 -12.40
N ILE A 78 7.86 2.83 -13.26
CA ILE A 78 9.28 3.25 -13.30
C ILE A 78 9.38 4.76 -13.56
N ARG A 79 8.57 5.31 -14.49
CA ARG A 79 8.50 6.76 -14.75
C ARG A 79 8.03 7.53 -13.53
N ARG A 80 6.96 7.07 -12.87
CA ARG A 80 6.39 7.72 -11.68
C ARG A 80 7.39 7.81 -10.54
N LEU A 81 8.18 6.75 -10.34
CA LEU A 81 9.22 6.68 -9.32
C LEU A 81 10.52 7.42 -9.73
N LYS A 82 10.53 8.12 -10.87
CA LYS A 82 11.66 8.91 -11.38
C LYS A 82 12.95 8.10 -11.53
N PHE A 83 12.87 6.78 -11.69
CA PHE A 83 14.04 5.99 -12.06
C PHE A 83 14.39 6.34 -13.51
N SER A 84 15.56 6.95 -13.73
CA SER A 84 16.06 7.27 -15.08
C SER A 84 16.39 5.99 -15.83
N PHE A 85 15.43 5.48 -16.60
CA PHE A 85 15.63 4.35 -17.52
C PHE A 85 15.72 4.78 -18.99
N ARG A 86 15.37 6.04 -19.29
CA ARG A 86 15.49 6.60 -20.64
C ARG A 86 16.66 7.57 -20.71
N ILE A 87 17.53 7.32 -21.69
CA ILE A 87 18.38 8.32 -22.32
C ILE A 87 17.44 9.43 -22.85
N SER A 88 17.81 10.72 -22.73
CA SER A 88 16.93 11.81 -23.21
C SER A 88 16.65 11.67 -24.71
N ASP A 89 15.54 12.20 -25.21
CA ASP A 89 15.25 12.11 -26.66
C ASP A 89 16.38 12.74 -27.50
N GLU A 90 17.08 13.76 -26.98
CA GLU A 90 18.28 14.31 -27.62
C GLU A 90 19.46 13.33 -27.63
N GLU A 91 19.71 12.61 -26.53
CA GLU A 91 20.85 11.67 -26.42
C GLU A 91 20.54 10.31 -27.08
N LYS A 92 19.25 9.94 -27.17
CA LYS A 92 18.75 8.81 -27.95
C LYS A 92 18.94 9.05 -29.45
N ASN A 93 18.65 10.26 -29.93
CA ASN A 93 18.87 10.65 -31.33
C ASN A 93 20.37 10.79 -31.65
N PHE A 94 21.18 11.29 -30.69
CA PHE A 94 22.63 11.40 -30.86
C PHE A 94 23.33 10.03 -31.01
N ARG A 95 22.87 9.00 -30.27
CA ARG A 95 23.41 7.64 -30.32
C ARG A 95 22.55 6.66 -31.11
N GLU A 96 21.60 7.17 -31.90
CA GLU A 96 20.60 6.37 -32.60
C GLU A 96 21.25 5.33 -33.53
N GLN A 97 22.30 5.70 -34.25
CA GLN A 97 23.03 4.78 -35.13
C GLN A 97 23.78 3.68 -34.37
N GLU A 98 24.31 3.98 -33.18
CA GLU A 98 25.01 3.00 -32.33
C GLU A 98 24.00 2.04 -31.67
N ILE A 99 22.83 2.56 -31.26
CA ILE A 99 21.72 1.80 -30.69
C ILE A 99 21.08 0.88 -31.74
N ILE A 100 20.87 1.37 -32.98
CA ILE A 100 20.36 0.58 -34.10
C ILE A 100 21.39 -0.50 -34.50
N ALA A 101 22.68 -0.16 -34.52
CA ALA A 101 23.75 -1.12 -34.81
C ALA A 101 23.90 -2.21 -33.72
N SER A 102 23.45 -1.96 -32.49
CA SER A 102 23.47 -2.91 -31.37
C SER A 102 22.12 -3.54 -31.04
N SER A 103 21.06 -3.22 -31.77
CA SER A 103 19.71 -3.78 -31.61
C SER A 103 18.93 -3.80 -32.94
N PRO A 104 19.07 -4.85 -33.77
CA PRO A 104 18.59 -4.85 -35.16
C PRO A 104 17.10 -5.21 -35.32
N SER A 105 16.25 -5.03 -34.30
CA SER A 105 14.87 -5.51 -34.35
C SER A 105 13.85 -4.42 -34.04
N LEU A 106 13.74 -3.42 -34.92
CA LEU A 106 12.54 -2.58 -34.99
C LEU A 106 12.33 -1.92 -36.37
N SER A 107 12.17 -2.73 -37.42
CA SER A 107 11.29 -2.38 -38.55
C SER A 107 10.80 -3.65 -39.23
N GLY A 108 9.51 -3.70 -39.54
CA GLY A 108 8.84 -4.93 -39.97
C GLY A 108 9.19 -5.33 -41.40
N VAL A 109 9.67 -6.56 -41.57
CA VAL A 109 9.08 -7.65 -42.38
C VAL A 109 9.66 -8.97 -41.82
N LYS A 110 8.87 -10.03 -41.91
CA LYS A 110 8.96 -11.32 -41.22
C LYS A 110 10.29 -12.08 -41.38
N TYR A 111 10.76 -12.61 -40.25
CA TYR A 111 11.46 -13.89 -40.09
C TYR A 111 12.77 -14.09 -40.87
N GLU A 112 13.87 -13.47 -40.41
CA GLU A 112 15.28 -13.89 -40.62
C GLU A 112 16.22 -12.78 -40.11
N GLN A 113 16.55 -12.73 -38.81
CA GLN A 113 17.68 -11.98 -38.20
C GLN A 113 17.56 -11.95 -36.66
N GLU A 114 17.35 -13.09 -36.00
CA GLU A 114 17.67 -13.11 -34.56
C GLU A 114 19.19 -13.02 -34.43
N SER A 115 19.70 -12.01 -33.71
CA SER A 115 21.14 -11.88 -33.45
C SER A 115 21.64 -13.15 -32.74
N VAL A 116 22.62 -13.80 -33.37
CA VAL A 116 23.29 -15.00 -32.82
C VAL A 116 24.62 -14.57 -32.22
N TYR A 117 24.82 -14.91 -30.95
CA TYR A 117 25.98 -14.56 -30.17
C TYR A 117 26.90 -15.78 -30.06
N LYS A 118 28.19 -15.56 -30.28
CA LYS A 118 29.23 -16.57 -30.06
C LYS A 118 29.80 -16.38 -28.66
N ILE A 119 29.64 -17.39 -27.80
CA ILE A 119 30.14 -17.38 -26.43
C ILE A 119 30.96 -18.64 -26.13
N PRO A 120 31.90 -18.61 -25.18
CA PRO A 120 32.56 -19.84 -24.71
C PRO A 120 31.51 -20.87 -24.30
N PHE A 121 31.64 -22.13 -24.76
CA PHE A 121 30.59 -23.12 -24.48
C PHE A 121 30.37 -23.33 -22.97
N ALA A 122 31.40 -23.14 -22.15
CA ALA A 122 31.35 -23.20 -20.68
C ALA A 122 30.39 -22.17 -20.04
N ASP A 123 30.11 -21.06 -20.72
CA ASP A 123 29.14 -20.06 -20.23
C ASP A 123 27.71 -20.39 -20.68
N ALA A 124 27.53 -21.40 -21.55
CA ALA A 124 26.26 -21.84 -22.11
C ALA A 124 25.84 -23.24 -21.62
N LEU A 125 26.32 -23.68 -20.43
CA LEU A 125 26.16 -25.05 -19.92
C LEU A 125 24.73 -25.58 -19.98
N ASP A 126 23.77 -24.77 -19.55
CA ASP A 126 22.36 -25.17 -19.50
C ASP A 126 21.75 -25.42 -20.89
N LEU A 127 22.23 -24.69 -21.91
CA LEU A 127 21.71 -24.78 -23.27
C LEU A 127 22.32 -25.96 -24.02
N PHE A 128 23.64 -26.15 -23.94
CA PHE A 128 24.27 -27.22 -24.69
C PHE A 128 24.11 -28.59 -24.02
N ARG A 129 23.97 -28.67 -22.68
CA ARG A 129 23.62 -29.93 -21.99
C ARG A 129 22.31 -30.51 -22.55
N GLY A 130 21.36 -29.64 -22.88
CA GLY A 130 20.10 -30.00 -23.54
C GLY A 130 20.16 -30.08 -25.06
N ARG A 131 21.35 -29.98 -25.68
CA ARG A 131 21.57 -29.90 -27.14
C ARG A 131 20.72 -28.83 -27.84
N LYS A 132 20.51 -27.68 -27.19
CA LYS A 132 19.65 -26.60 -27.69
C LYS A 132 20.40 -25.54 -28.53
N VAL A 133 21.72 -25.64 -28.64
CA VAL A 133 22.58 -24.67 -29.32
C VAL A 133 23.66 -25.37 -30.14
N TYR A 134 24.07 -24.74 -31.25
CA TYR A 134 25.15 -25.23 -32.09
C TYR A 134 26.52 -24.96 -31.44
N LEU A 135 27.45 -25.92 -31.56
CA LEU A 135 28.80 -25.83 -30.99
C LEU A 135 29.87 -26.01 -32.07
N GLU A 136 30.88 -25.15 -32.08
CA GLU A 136 32.03 -25.28 -32.96
C GLU A 136 33.29 -24.67 -32.33
N GLY A 137 34.40 -25.42 -32.36
CA GLY A 137 35.70 -24.91 -31.91
C GLY A 137 35.76 -24.44 -30.45
N GLY A 138 34.97 -25.04 -29.55
CA GLY A 138 34.89 -24.64 -28.14
C GLY A 138 33.93 -23.46 -27.85
N PHE A 139 33.14 -23.06 -28.84
CA PHE A 139 32.15 -21.98 -28.71
C PHE A 139 30.73 -22.47 -28.95
N ALA A 140 29.77 -21.83 -28.28
CA ALA A 140 28.34 -21.99 -28.50
C ALA A 140 27.77 -20.78 -29.24
N TYR A 141 26.82 -21.04 -30.14
CA TYR A 141 26.13 -20.05 -30.95
C TYR A 141 24.69 -19.94 -30.47
N VAL A 142 24.36 -18.82 -29.83
CA VAL A 142 23.16 -18.66 -29.00
C VAL A 142 22.32 -17.48 -29.48
N PRO A 143 21.01 -17.64 -29.75
CA PRO A 143 20.15 -16.52 -30.14
C PRO A 143 19.89 -15.56 -28.97
N LEU A 144 19.53 -14.30 -29.27
CA LEU A 144 19.25 -13.27 -28.26
C LEU A 144 18.28 -13.71 -27.16
N LYS A 145 17.23 -14.48 -27.50
CA LYS A 145 16.26 -14.96 -26.52
C LYS A 145 16.90 -15.84 -25.44
N ASP A 146 17.86 -16.68 -25.85
CA ASP A 146 18.54 -17.62 -24.97
C ASP A 146 19.72 -16.96 -24.24
N ILE A 147 20.35 -15.92 -24.82
CA ILE A 147 21.40 -15.17 -24.11
C ILE A 147 20.84 -14.37 -22.92
N VAL A 148 19.62 -13.84 -23.05
CA VAL A 148 18.94 -13.17 -21.92
C VAL A 148 18.75 -14.15 -20.75
N ALA A 149 18.41 -15.41 -21.03
CA ALA A 149 18.27 -16.43 -20.00
C ALA A 149 19.61 -16.72 -19.30
N ILE A 150 20.72 -16.81 -20.05
CA ILE A 150 22.08 -16.98 -19.49
C ILE A 150 22.42 -15.80 -18.56
N VAL A 151 22.21 -14.58 -19.03
CA VAL A 151 22.46 -13.33 -18.28
C VAL A 151 21.65 -13.30 -16.98
N LEU A 152 20.36 -13.66 -17.04
CA LEU A 152 19.49 -13.71 -15.86
C LEU A 152 19.92 -14.79 -14.86
N ASN A 153 20.34 -15.96 -15.33
CA ASN A 153 20.82 -17.05 -14.48
C ASN A 153 22.12 -16.65 -13.76
N GLU A 154 23.08 -16.06 -14.48
CA GLU A 154 24.32 -15.61 -13.88
C GLU A 154 24.11 -14.44 -12.91
N PHE A 155 23.23 -13.49 -13.26
CA PHE A 155 22.82 -12.42 -12.36
C PHE A 155 22.22 -12.98 -11.07
N ARG A 156 21.31 -13.97 -11.16
CA ARG A 156 20.71 -14.63 -10.00
C ARG A 156 21.77 -15.30 -9.11
N ALA A 157 22.72 -16.02 -9.71
CA ALA A 157 23.79 -16.68 -8.97
C ALA A 157 24.70 -15.67 -8.24
N LYS A 158 25.13 -14.61 -8.94
CA LYS A 158 25.94 -13.53 -8.37
C LYS A 158 25.20 -12.78 -7.26
N LEU A 159 23.94 -12.42 -7.48
CA LEU A 159 23.09 -11.75 -6.48
C LEU A 159 22.91 -12.63 -5.24
N SER A 160 22.61 -13.92 -5.42
CA SER A 160 22.47 -14.86 -4.29
C SER A 160 23.75 -14.97 -3.47
N LYS A 161 24.92 -15.04 -4.13
CA LYS A 161 26.23 -15.06 -3.45
C LYS A 161 26.47 -13.75 -2.69
N ALA A 162 26.17 -12.61 -3.31
CA ALA A 162 26.32 -11.29 -2.67
C ALA A 162 25.42 -11.15 -1.44
N LEU A 163 24.15 -11.58 -1.54
CA LEU A 163 23.20 -11.57 -0.41
C LEU A 163 23.66 -12.45 0.75
N ALA A 164 24.28 -13.60 0.47
CA ALA A 164 24.86 -14.45 1.52
C ALA A 164 26.05 -13.78 2.22
N LEU A 165 26.89 -13.06 1.48
CA LEU A 165 28.01 -12.30 2.05
C LEU A 165 27.53 -11.10 2.87
N THR A 166 26.53 -10.35 2.39
CA THR A 166 25.97 -9.22 3.15
C THR A 166 25.29 -9.67 4.44
N ALA A 167 24.57 -10.80 4.42
CA ALA A 167 23.97 -11.36 5.64
C ALA A 167 25.02 -11.69 6.72
N ARG A 168 26.22 -12.16 6.33
CA ARG A 168 27.33 -12.43 7.27
C ARG A 168 27.89 -11.16 7.89
N SER A 169 27.87 -10.05 7.16
CA SER A 169 28.36 -8.75 7.64
C SER A 169 27.28 -7.90 8.34
N LEU A 170 26.00 -8.33 8.30
CA LEU A 170 24.88 -7.62 8.89
C LEU A 170 25.04 -7.30 10.39
N PRO A 171 25.61 -8.18 11.25
CA PRO A 171 25.77 -7.86 12.67
C PRO A 171 26.61 -6.60 12.94
N ALA A 172 27.61 -6.32 12.10
CA ALA A 172 28.43 -5.11 12.22
C ALA A 172 27.69 -3.82 11.83
N VAL A 173 26.63 -3.95 11.02
CA VAL A 173 25.76 -2.84 10.62
C VAL A 173 24.62 -2.67 11.62
N GLN A 174 24.15 -3.77 12.22
CA GLN A 174 23.08 -3.78 13.21
C GLN A 174 23.47 -3.07 14.51
N SER A 175 24.77 -2.93 14.82
CA SER A 175 25.19 -2.09 15.95
C SER A 175 24.92 -0.59 15.75
N ASP A 176 24.67 -0.13 14.53
CA ASP A 176 24.31 1.26 14.26
C ASP A 176 22.81 1.49 14.50
N GLU A 177 22.47 2.17 15.58
CA GLU A 177 21.09 2.50 15.96
C GLU A 177 20.34 3.29 14.89
N ARG A 178 21.04 4.04 14.02
CA ARG A 178 20.43 4.87 12.99
C ARG A 178 19.83 4.03 11.86
N LEU A 179 20.35 2.83 11.64
CA LEU A 179 19.91 1.93 10.57
C LEU A 179 18.85 0.94 11.03
N GLN A 180 18.69 0.76 12.34
CA GLN A 180 17.73 -0.17 12.94
C GLN A 180 16.30 0.02 12.41
N PRO A 181 15.70 1.23 12.40
CA PRO A 181 14.32 1.40 11.94
C PRO A 181 14.13 0.98 10.48
N LEU A 182 15.14 1.19 9.64
CA LEU A 182 15.08 0.76 8.25
C LEU A 182 15.21 -0.76 8.17
N LEU A 183 16.19 -1.37 8.85
CA LEU A 183 16.43 -2.81 8.77
C LEU A 183 15.27 -3.64 9.33
N SER A 184 14.66 -3.21 10.43
CA SER A 184 13.55 -3.92 11.06
C SER A 184 12.23 -3.69 10.35
N HIS A 185 11.97 -2.48 9.84
CA HIS A 185 10.63 -2.14 9.38
C HIS A 185 10.48 -2.09 7.87
N LEU A 186 11.54 -1.97 7.06
CA LEU A 186 11.41 -1.73 5.61
C LEU A 186 10.51 -2.76 4.90
N SER A 187 10.57 -4.04 5.23
CA SER A 187 9.69 -5.08 4.66
C SER A 187 8.21 -4.81 4.94
N HIS A 188 7.91 -4.34 6.15
CA HIS A 188 6.57 -4.06 6.70
C HIS A 188 6.13 -2.60 6.51
N SER A 189 7.05 -1.72 6.13
CA SER A 189 6.82 -0.29 5.99
C SER A 189 5.75 -0.04 4.94
N TYR A 190 4.75 0.73 5.36
CA TYR A 190 3.71 1.21 4.48
C TYR A 190 4.29 2.31 3.58
N THR A 191 4.30 2.05 2.28
CA THR A 191 4.88 2.96 1.27
C THR A 191 3.83 3.79 0.53
N GLY A 192 2.57 3.71 0.95
CA GLY A 192 1.44 4.41 0.34
C GLY A 192 1.20 5.81 0.93
N GLN A 193 0.10 6.43 0.51
CA GLN A 193 -0.32 7.74 0.99
C GLN A 193 -0.73 7.69 2.46
N ASP A 194 -0.31 8.68 3.27
CA ASP A 194 -0.80 8.86 4.63
C ASP A 194 -2.26 9.36 4.62
N TYR A 195 -3.12 8.65 5.35
CA TYR A 195 -4.55 8.93 5.48
C TYR A 195 -4.92 9.61 6.81
N SER A 196 -3.94 10.06 7.60
CA SER A 196 -4.16 10.76 8.87
C SER A 196 -4.88 12.11 8.68
N THR A 197 -4.51 12.86 7.64
CA THR A 197 -5.12 14.16 7.32
C THR A 197 -5.98 14.08 6.07
N GLN A 198 -7.28 14.35 6.20
CA GLN A 198 -8.21 14.22 5.09
C GLN A 198 -8.71 15.55 4.53
N ARG A 199 -8.74 15.66 3.20
CA ARG A 199 -9.29 16.83 2.47
C ARG A 199 -10.82 16.88 2.42
N ASN A 200 -11.50 15.78 2.79
CA ASN A 200 -12.94 15.58 2.68
C ASN A 200 -13.67 15.48 4.03
N THR A 201 -13.02 15.93 5.11
CA THR A 201 -13.60 15.94 6.46
C THR A 201 -14.98 16.62 6.49
N GLY A 202 -15.97 15.93 7.07
CA GLY A 202 -17.34 16.44 7.24
C GLY A 202 -18.21 16.39 5.98
N LYS A 203 -17.78 15.72 4.90
CA LYS A 203 -18.60 15.55 3.68
C LYS A 203 -19.48 14.29 3.70
N ILE A 204 -19.20 13.32 4.57
CA ILE A 204 -19.97 12.07 4.69
C ILE A 204 -20.99 12.24 5.82
N SER A 205 -22.26 11.93 5.53
CA SER A 205 -23.31 11.89 6.54
C SER A 205 -23.44 10.50 7.17
N LEU A 206 -23.90 10.43 8.42
CA LEU A 206 -23.97 9.18 9.19
C LEU A 206 -24.96 8.16 8.61
N ASP A 207 -26.05 8.62 8.02
CA ASP A 207 -27.06 7.81 7.34
C ASP A 207 -26.54 7.14 6.06
N GLN A 208 -25.49 7.70 5.45
CA GLN A 208 -24.90 7.15 4.22
C GLN A 208 -23.98 5.96 4.48
N ILE A 209 -23.51 5.76 5.72
CA ILE A 209 -22.49 4.77 6.05
C ILE A 209 -22.95 3.35 5.69
N ASP A 210 -24.22 3.01 5.93
CA ASP A 210 -24.75 1.68 5.62
C ASP A 210 -24.70 1.41 4.11
N SER A 211 -25.08 2.39 3.28
CA SER A 211 -25.00 2.32 1.82
C SER A 211 -23.54 2.23 1.32
N LEU A 212 -22.65 3.04 1.90
CA LEU A 212 -21.22 3.03 1.60
C LEU A 212 -20.57 1.70 1.99
N SER A 213 -21.03 1.05 3.06
CA SER A 213 -20.50 -0.24 3.51
C SER A 213 -20.69 -1.36 2.47
N ALA A 214 -21.80 -1.30 1.72
CA ALA A 214 -22.13 -2.30 0.72
C ALA A 214 -21.40 -2.06 -0.62
N LYS A 215 -21.17 -0.79 -0.98
CA LYS A 215 -20.64 -0.40 -2.29
C LYS A 215 -19.15 -0.05 -2.28
N SER A 216 -18.69 0.60 -1.22
CA SER A 216 -17.40 1.31 -1.22
C SER A 216 -16.42 0.83 -0.16
N PHE A 217 -16.84 0.00 0.79
CA PHE A 217 -15.94 -0.54 1.79
C PHE A 217 -15.24 -1.80 1.29
N PRO A 218 -13.93 -1.96 1.57
CA PRO A 218 -13.26 -3.23 1.34
C PRO A 218 -13.83 -4.30 2.30
N PRO A 219 -13.64 -5.60 2.01
CA PRO A 219 -14.23 -6.69 2.79
C PRO A 219 -13.94 -6.63 4.30
N CYS A 220 -12.75 -6.16 4.71
CA CYS A 220 -12.39 -6.00 6.11
C CYS A 220 -13.29 -5.00 6.85
N MET A 221 -13.59 -3.86 6.23
CA MET A 221 -14.43 -2.83 6.84
C MET A 221 -15.91 -3.15 6.70
N ARG A 222 -16.31 -3.80 5.60
CA ARG A 222 -17.67 -4.32 5.42
C ARG A 222 -18.04 -5.33 6.51
N GLN A 223 -17.12 -6.22 6.86
CA GLN A 223 -17.30 -7.18 7.96
C GLN A 223 -17.45 -6.48 9.32
N LEU A 224 -16.58 -5.51 9.62
CA LEU A 224 -16.64 -4.76 10.88
C LEU A 224 -17.93 -3.95 11.00
N HIS A 225 -18.36 -3.31 9.91
CA HIS A 225 -19.63 -2.59 9.86
C HIS A 225 -20.82 -3.53 10.13
N LYS A 226 -20.89 -4.67 9.43
CA LYS A 226 -21.94 -5.66 9.63
C LYS A 226 -21.97 -6.17 11.08
N ALA A 227 -20.81 -6.57 11.62
CA ALA A 227 -20.71 -7.06 12.99
C ALA A 227 -21.11 -6.02 14.03
N LEU A 228 -20.79 -4.74 13.80
CA LEU A 228 -21.20 -3.65 14.67
C LEU A 228 -22.73 -3.47 14.65
N ARG A 229 -23.36 -3.52 13.48
CA ARG A 229 -24.82 -3.39 13.33
C ARG A 229 -25.59 -4.59 13.88
N GLU A 230 -25.02 -5.80 13.81
CA GLU A 230 -25.66 -7.03 14.29
C GLU A 230 -25.48 -7.23 15.80
N ASN A 231 -24.29 -6.98 16.33
CA ASN A 231 -23.97 -7.24 17.74
C ASN A 231 -24.10 -6.00 18.62
N HIS A 232 -24.32 -4.82 18.02
CA HIS A 232 -24.33 -3.51 18.67
C HIS A 232 -23.07 -3.22 19.50
N HIS A 233 -21.96 -3.91 19.19
CA HIS A 233 -20.68 -3.77 19.87
C HIS A 233 -19.54 -4.31 19.00
N LEU A 234 -18.33 -3.78 19.22
CA LEU A 234 -17.08 -4.33 18.68
C LEU A 234 -16.02 -4.41 19.78
N ARG A 235 -15.22 -5.48 19.74
CA ARG A 235 -14.02 -5.65 20.57
C ARG A 235 -12.93 -4.64 20.21
N HIS A 236 -11.93 -4.49 21.08
CA HIS A 236 -10.90 -3.45 20.99
C HIS A 236 -10.25 -3.36 19.60
N GLY A 237 -9.73 -4.47 19.07
CA GLY A 237 -9.10 -4.49 17.74
C GLY A 237 -10.04 -4.04 16.61
N GLY A 238 -11.33 -4.40 16.69
CA GLY A 238 -12.35 -3.96 15.74
C GLY A 238 -12.67 -2.47 15.84
N ARG A 239 -12.77 -1.94 17.07
CA ARG A 239 -12.99 -0.49 17.29
C ARG A 239 -11.83 0.33 16.74
N MET A 240 -10.59 -0.12 16.92
CA MET A 240 -9.41 0.57 16.40
C MET A 240 -9.35 0.54 14.88
N GLN A 241 -9.43 -0.65 14.28
CA GLN A 241 -9.34 -0.81 12.83
C GLN A 241 -10.46 -0.06 12.09
N TYR A 242 -11.70 -0.18 12.57
CA TYR A 242 -12.85 0.45 11.94
C TYR A 242 -12.95 1.94 12.28
N GLY A 243 -12.71 2.33 13.52
CA GLY A 243 -12.77 3.72 13.97
C GLY A 243 -11.77 4.62 13.26
N LEU A 244 -10.52 4.16 13.11
CA LEU A 244 -9.51 4.92 12.37
C LEU A 244 -9.79 4.94 10.87
N PHE A 245 -10.32 3.85 10.30
CA PHE A 245 -10.79 3.85 8.92
C PHE A 245 -11.90 4.90 8.70
N LEU A 246 -12.89 4.96 9.60
CA LEU A 246 -14.00 5.91 9.57
C LEU A 246 -13.52 7.37 9.65
N LYS A 247 -12.56 7.64 10.54
CA LYS A 247 -11.86 8.93 10.59
C LYS A 247 -11.22 9.25 9.23
N GLY A 248 -10.49 8.31 8.65
CA GLY A 248 -9.80 8.49 7.37
C GLY A 248 -10.70 8.54 6.13
N ILE A 249 -12.00 8.24 6.24
CA ILE A 249 -12.98 8.50 5.16
C ILE A 249 -13.73 9.82 5.34
N GLY A 250 -13.70 10.42 6.53
CA GLY A 250 -14.02 11.84 6.71
C GLY A 250 -14.96 12.14 7.84
N LEU A 251 -15.24 11.16 8.70
CA LEU A 251 -16.08 11.40 9.89
C LEU A 251 -15.37 12.40 10.81
N THR A 252 -16.12 13.40 11.27
CA THR A 252 -15.64 14.29 12.32
C THR A 252 -15.66 13.59 13.68
N LEU A 253 -15.01 14.19 14.67
CA LEU A 253 -15.04 13.67 16.04
C LEU A 253 -16.48 13.60 16.58
N GLU A 254 -17.28 14.63 16.32
CA GLU A 254 -18.68 14.72 16.76
C GLU A 254 -19.50 13.61 16.11
N GLN A 255 -19.33 13.40 14.81
CA GLN A 255 -19.98 12.32 14.07
C GLN A 255 -19.55 10.95 14.57
N ALA A 256 -18.26 10.74 14.86
CA ALA A 256 -17.75 9.49 15.38
C ALA A 256 -18.32 9.17 16.77
N LEU A 257 -18.35 10.14 17.69
CA LEU A 257 -18.97 9.98 19.00
C LEU A 257 -20.45 9.64 18.87
N GLN A 258 -21.18 10.36 18.01
CA GLN A 258 -22.60 10.08 17.76
C GLN A 258 -22.82 8.68 17.18
N PHE A 259 -22.01 8.28 16.19
CA PHE A 259 -22.08 6.98 15.53
C PHE A 259 -21.90 5.83 16.53
N TRP A 260 -20.83 5.86 17.33
CA TRP A 260 -20.55 4.80 18.30
C TRP A 260 -21.54 4.80 19.46
N LYS A 261 -21.91 5.98 19.99
CA LYS A 261 -22.85 6.11 21.11
C LYS A 261 -24.22 5.58 20.76
N GLN A 262 -24.76 5.98 19.61
CA GLN A 262 -26.07 5.52 19.15
C GLN A 262 -26.12 4.01 18.97
N GLU A 263 -25.06 3.42 18.40
CA GLU A 263 -25.03 1.99 18.16
C GLU A 263 -24.85 1.18 19.45
N PHE A 264 -24.01 1.63 20.39
CA PHE A 264 -23.79 0.90 21.65
C PHE A 264 -25.01 0.98 22.56
N ILE A 265 -25.75 2.10 22.54
CA ILE A 265 -27.02 2.21 23.29
C ILE A 265 -28.07 1.23 22.77
N ARG A 266 -28.10 0.93 21.46
CA ARG A 266 -28.98 -0.14 20.91
C ARG A 266 -28.63 -1.51 21.49
N GLY A 267 -27.36 -1.73 21.81
CA GLY A 267 -26.87 -2.89 22.55
C GLY A 267 -27.20 -2.89 24.05
N LYS A 268 -28.11 -2.01 24.50
CA LYS A 268 -28.47 -1.80 25.91
C LYS A 268 -27.29 -1.33 26.77
N MET A 269 -26.30 -0.67 26.18
CA MET A 269 -25.26 0.01 26.96
C MET A 269 -25.84 1.27 27.62
N ASP A 270 -25.51 1.45 28.89
CA ASP A 270 -25.81 2.67 29.62
C ASP A 270 -25.05 3.89 29.03
N PRO A 271 -25.72 5.03 28.76
CA PRO A 271 -25.07 6.22 28.18
C PRO A 271 -23.89 6.76 29.01
N ASP A 272 -23.97 6.71 30.34
CA ASP A 272 -22.90 7.19 31.21
C ASP A 272 -21.71 6.22 31.19
N LYS A 273 -21.97 4.91 31.09
CA LYS A 273 -20.93 3.90 30.86
C LYS A 273 -20.20 4.12 29.54
N PHE A 274 -20.92 4.53 28.48
CA PHE A 274 -20.30 4.91 27.21
C PHE A 274 -19.36 6.10 27.38
N ASP A 275 -19.86 7.17 28.01
CA ASP A 275 -19.10 8.41 28.18
C ASP A 275 -17.84 8.23 29.05
N LYS A 276 -17.90 7.36 30.06
CA LYS A 276 -16.75 7.03 30.92
C LYS A 276 -15.75 6.09 30.26
N GLY A 277 -16.20 5.08 29.52
CA GLY A 277 -15.32 3.99 29.03
C GLY A 277 -14.86 4.11 27.57
N TYR A 278 -15.61 4.82 26.71
CA TYR A 278 -15.37 4.80 25.26
C TYR A 278 -15.15 6.18 24.65
N SER A 279 -15.81 7.23 25.17
CA SER A 279 -15.67 8.59 24.63
C SER A 279 -14.21 9.10 24.69
N TYR A 280 -13.47 8.79 25.76
CA TYR A 280 -12.05 9.12 25.89
C TYR A 280 -11.20 8.49 24.76
N ASN A 281 -11.34 7.17 24.57
CA ASN A 281 -10.60 6.43 23.54
C ASN A 281 -10.88 6.95 22.12
N ILE A 282 -12.14 7.34 21.84
CA ILE A 282 -12.51 7.94 20.56
C ILE A 282 -11.86 9.33 20.40
N ARG A 283 -11.91 10.20 21.41
CA ARG A 283 -11.27 11.53 21.35
C ARG A 283 -9.75 11.45 21.20
N HIS A 284 -9.13 10.49 21.89
CA HIS A 284 -7.71 10.20 21.77
C HIS A 284 -7.33 9.76 20.36
N SER A 285 -8.15 8.90 19.73
CA SER A 285 -7.96 8.46 18.33
C SER A 285 -7.98 9.62 17.31
N PHE A 286 -8.63 10.74 17.66
CA PHE A 286 -8.70 11.97 16.85
C PHE A 286 -7.69 13.05 17.28
N GLY A 287 -6.75 12.74 18.18
CA GLY A 287 -5.67 13.64 18.59
C GLY A 287 -6.10 14.83 19.45
N LYS A 288 -7.30 14.80 20.05
CA LYS A 288 -7.84 15.92 20.86
C LYS A 288 -7.53 15.81 22.36
N GLU A 289 -6.92 14.72 22.81
CA GLU A 289 -6.53 14.47 24.21
C GLU A 289 -5.11 13.85 24.28
N GLY A 290 -4.39 13.98 25.40
CA GLY A 290 -3.05 13.40 25.61
C GLY A 290 -1.90 14.06 24.82
N LYS A 291 -0.91 13.27 24.36
CA LYS A 291 0.26 13.71 23.55
C LYS A 291 -0.12 14.31 22.17
N ARG A 292 -1.41 14.40 21.84
CA ARG A 292 -1.94 14.85 20.53
C ARG A 292 -1.42 14.01 19.36
N THR A 293 -1.22 12.71 19.57
CA THR A 293 -0.81 11.79 18.51
C THR A 293 -2.00 11.52 17.60
N ASP A 294 -1.95 12.06 16.39
CA ASP A 294 -2.98 11.86 15.38
C ASP A 294 -2.86 10.45 14.78
N TYR A 295 -3.57 9.47 15.35
CA TYR A 295 -3.43 8.07 14.94
C TYR A 295 -3.78 7.86 13.46
N THR A 296 -2.85 7.25 12.73
CA THR A 296 -2.98 6.94 11.32
C THR A 296 -3.90 5.73 11.12
N PRO A 297 -4.84 5.79 10.16
CA PRO A 297 -5.60 4.64 9.71
C PRO A 297 -4.69 3.44 9.36
N PHE A 298 -5.16 2.22 9.64
CA PHE A 298 -4.34 1.03 9.45
C PHE A 298 -4.15 0.68 7.97
N SER A 299 -2.90 0.46 7.57
CA SER A 299 -2.56 -0.08 6.26
C SER A 299 -2.98 -1.54 6.10
N CYS A 300 -3.09 -2.02 4.86
CA CYS A 300 -3.38 -3.42 4.61
C CYS A 300 -2.33 -4.34 5.23
N LEU A 301 -1.04 -4.01 5.13
CA LEU A 301 0.03 -4.83 5.69
C LEU A 301 -0.06 -4.89 7.22
N LYS A 302 -0.36 -3.78 7.89
CA LYS A 302 -0.60 -3.77 9.34
C LYS A 302 -1.75 -4.74 9.70
N ILE A 303 -2.89 -4.60 9.04
CA ILE A 303 -4.07 -5.47 9.25
C ILE A 303 -3.79 -6.96 8.95
N ILE A 304 -2.88 -7.27 8.03
CA ILE A 304 -2.55 -8.65 7.61
C ILE A 304 -1.53 -9.31 8.54
N LEU A 305 -0.62 -8.53 9.12
CA LEU A 305 0.56 -9.06 9.83
C LEU A 305 0.50 -8.87 11.34
N THR A 306 -0.28 -7.91 11.84
CA THR A 306 -0.39 -7.63 13.27
C THR A 306 -1.80 -7.95 13.78
N ASN A 307 -1.89 -8.34 15.06
CA ASN A 307 -3.14 -8.63 15.77
C ASN A 307 -4.11 -9.57 15.02
N PRO A 308 -3.77 -10.87 14.88
CA PRO A 308 -4.67 -11.82 14.26
C PRO A 308 -5.97 -11.97 15.08
N PRO A 309 -7.15 -11.98 14.44
CA PRO A 309 -8.43 -12.05 15.15
C PRO A 309 -8.66 -13.41 15.80
N GLY A 310 -9.18 -13.41 17.03
CA GLY A 310 -9.62 -14.60 17.75
C GLY A 310 -11.13 -14.87 17.63
N GLN A 311 -11.65 -15.79 18.44
CA GLN A 311 -13.09 -16.06 18.50
C GLN A 311 -13.85 -14.85 19.04
N GLY A 312 -14.90 -14.42 18.30
CA GLY A 312 -15.68 -13.23 18.60
C GLY A 312 -15.05 -11.92 18.10
N ASP A 313 -13.89 -11.98 17.45
CA ASP A 313 -13.27 -10.85 16.78
C ASP A 313 -13.62 -10.81 15.29
N TYR A 314 -13.93 -9.61 14.81
CA TYR A 314 -14.31 -9.36 13.42
C TYR A 314 -13.29 -8.49 12.67
N HIS A 315 -12.17 -8.13 13.32
CA HIS A 315 -11.09 -7.35 12.73
C HIS A 315 -10.14 -8.22 11.88
N GLY A 316 -9.11 -7.60 11.29
CA GLY A 316 -8.18 -8.28 10.39
C GLY A 316 -8.60 -8.24 8.91
N CYS A 317 -7.83 -8.93 8.07
CA CYS A 317 -8.07 -9.05 6.64
C CYS A 317 -8.82 -10.37 6.32
N PRO A 318 -10.03 -10.33 5.75
CA PRO A 318 -10.77 -11.55 5.41
C PRO A 318 -10.02 -12.50 4.48
N PHE A 319 -9.24 -11.97 3.53
CA PHE A 319 -8.44 -12.78 2.60
C PHE A 319 -7.28 -13.53 3.29
N ARG A 320 -6.88 -13.11 4.49
CA ARG A 320 -5.81 -13.75 5.28
C ARG A 320 -6.36 -14.58 6.43
N HIS A 321 -7.34 -14.05 7.15
CA HIS A 321 -7.75 -14.56 8.47
C HIS A 321 -9.08 -15.32 8.46
N SER A 322 -9.88 -15.24 7.39
CA SER A 322 -11.04 -16.14 7.25
C SER A 322 -10.58 -17.48 6.67
N ASP A 323 -11.16 -18.57 7.14
CA ASP A 323 -10.95 -19.87 6.52
C ASP A 323 -11.50 -19.88 5.07
N PRO A 324 -10.97 -20.74 4.19
CA PRO A 324 -11.35 -20.72 2.77
C PRO A 324 -12.84 -20.93 2.50
N GLU A 325 -13.53 -21.77 3.29
CA GLU A 325 -14.94 -22.07 3.06
C GLU A 325 -15.83 -20.93 3.53
N LEU A 326 -15.55 -20.35 4.70
CA LEU A 326 -16.23 -19.14 5.17
C LEU A 326 -15.98 -17.95 4.24
N LEU A 327 -14.75 -17.80 3.73
CA LEU A 327 -14.42 -16.75 2.76
C LEU A 327 -15.25 -16.91 1.48
N LYS A 328 -15.35 -18.13 0.96
CA LYS A 328 -16.20 -18.47 -0.20
C LYS A 328 -17.66 -18.11 0.06
N GLN A 329 -18.22 -18.50 1.21
CA GLN A 329 -19.60 -18.15 1.59
C GLN A 329 -19.80 -16.63 1.68
N LYS A 330 -18.86 -15.90 2.27
CA LYS A 330 -18.89 -14.43 2.32
C LYS A 330 -18.90 -13.82 0.92
N LEU A 331 -18.01 -14.27 0.02
CA LEU A 331 -17.94 -13.77 -1.35
C LEU A 331 -19.21 -14.08 -2.15
N GLN A 332 -19.83 -15.25 -1.94
CA GLN A 332 -21.14 -15.58 -2.52
C GLN A 332 -22.22 -14.61 -2.03
N SER A 333 -22.24 -14.28 -0.73
CA SER A 333 -23.18 -13.27 -0.19
C SER A 333 -22.97 -11.87 -0.78
N TYR A 334 -21.75 -11.59 -1.27
CA TYR A 334 -21.40 -10.35 -1.96
C TYR A 334 -21.72 -10.39 -3.46
N LYS A 335 -22.38 -11.46 -3.93
CA LYS A 335 -22.78 -11.66 -5.34
C LYS A 335 -21.60 -11.73 -6.31
N ILE A 336 -20.45 -12.21 -5.85
CA ILE A 336 -19.30 -12.47 -6.73
C ILE A 336 -19.57 -13.76 -7.53
N SER A 337 -19.24 -13.75 -8.82
CA SER A 337 -19.45 -14.91 -9.70
C SER A 337 -18.61 -16.12 -9.23
N PRO A 338 -19.08 -17.37 -9.40
CA PRO A 338 -18.33 -18.56 -8.98
C PRO A 338 -16.92 -18.64 -9.57
N GLY A 339 -16.75 -18.27 -10.84
CA GLY A 339 -15.44 -18.19 -11.49
C GLY A 339 -14.54 -17.12 -10.87
N GLY A 340 -15.11 -15.97 -10.50
CA GLY A 340 -14.38 -14.91 -9.81
C GLY A 340 -13.94 -15.31 -8.40
N ILE A 341 -14.79 -16.05 -7.68
CA ILE A 341 -14.44 -16.61 -6.36
C ILE A 341 -13.25 -17.57 -6.49
N SER A 342 -13.23 -18.43 -7.51
CA SER A 342 -12.09 -19.32 -7.75
C SER A 342 -10.78 -18.54 -7.92
N GLN A 343 -10.78 -17.49 -8.75
CA GLN A 343 -9.60 -16.65 -8.97
C GLN A 343 -9.12 -15.98 -7.67
N ILE A 344 -10.05 -15.46 -6.86
CA ILE A 344 -9.74 -14.86 -5.56
C ILE A 344 -9.11 -15.89 -4.62
N LEU A 345 -9.66 -17.10 -4.55
CA LEU A 345 -9.14 -18.16 -3.68
C LEU A 345 -7.76 -18.64 -4.12
N ASP A 346 -7.47 -18.67 -5.42
CA ASP A 346 -6.13 -19.03 -5.91
C ASP A 346 -5.10 -17.96 -5.57
N LEU A 347 -5.47 -16.67 -5.62
CA LEU A 347 -4.61 -15.58 -5.12
C LEU A 347 -4.37 -15.68 -3.61
N VAL A 348 -5.38 -16.08 -2.82
CA VAL A 348 -5.25 -16.32 -1.38
C VAL A 348 -4.29 -17.48 -1.09
N LYS A 349 -4.38 -18.59 -1.83
CA LYS A 349 -3.42 -19.71 -1.72
C LYS A 349 -1.99 -19.27 -2.03
N GLY A 350 -1.82 -18.37 -3.00
CA GLY A 350 -0.53 -17.75 -3.33
C GLY A 350 -0.08 -16.68 -2.33
N THR A 351 -0.81 -16.45 -1.22
CA THR A 351 -0.55 -15.40 -0.22
C THR A 351 -0.63 -13.95 -0.74
N HIS A 352 -1.25 -13.75 -1.90
CA HIS A 352 -1.42 -12.44 -2.53
C HIS A 352 -2.71 -11.73 -2.08
N TYR A 353 -2.86 -11.51 -0.76
CA TYR A 353 -4.11 -11.06 -0.14
C TYR A 353 -4.61 -9.69 -0.64
N GLN A 354 -3.70 -8.75 -0.90
CA GLN A 354 -4.06 -7.42 -1.40
C GLN A 354 -4.50 -7.49 -2.87
N VAL A 355 -3.88 -8.36 -3.66
CA VAL A 355 -4.26 -8.62 -5.06
C VAL A 355 -5.63 -9.31 -5.11
N ALA A 356 -5.90 -10.24 -4.20
CA ALA A 356 -7.24 -10.81 -4.03
C ALA A 356 -8.30 -9.73 -3.72
N CYS A 357 -7.94 -8.72 -2.91
CA CYS A 357 -8.80 -7.57 -2.64
C CYS A 357 -8.97 -6.64 -3.85
N GLN A 358 -7.95 -6.48 -4.70
CA GLN A 358 -8.08 -5.78 -6.00
C GLN A 358 -9.02 -6.54 -6.92
N LYS A 359 -8.91 -7.87 -6.96
CA LYS A 359 -9.78 -8.70 -7.79
C LYS A 359 -11.24 -8.62 -7.35
N TYR A 360 -11.48 -8.56 -6.04
CA TYR A 360 -12.79 -8.24 -5.48
C TYR A 360 -13.27 -6.85 -5.93
N PHE A 361 -12.43 -5.82 -5.88
CA PHE A 361 -12.77 -4.46 -6.33
C PHE A 361 -13.22 -4.45 -7.79
N GLU A 362 -12.46 -5.08 -8.69
CA GLU A 362 -12.75 -5.19 -10.12
C GLU A 362 -14.13 -5.79 -10.37
N MET A 363 -14.43 -6.89 -9.67
CA MET A 363 -15.70 -7.61 -9.80
C MET A 363 -16.89 -6.81 -9.27
N THR A 364 -16.74 -6.08 -8.15
CA THR A 364 -17.85 -5.31 -7.58
C THR A 364 -18.10 -3.97 -8.28
N HIS A 365 -17.11 -3.46 -9.02
CA HIS A 365 -17.22 -2.20 -9.78
C HIS A 365 -17.37 -2.41 -11.28
N ASN A 366 -17.42 -3.67 -11.73
CA ASN A 366 -17.54 -4.05 -13.13
C ASN A 366 -16.47 -3.41 -14.03
N VAL A 367 -15.22 -3.44 -13.57
CA VAL A 367 -14.04 -2.96 -14.31
C VAL A 367 -13.06 -4.10 -14.55
N ASP A 368 -12.45 -4.13 -15.73
CA ASP A 368 -11.45 -5.16 -16.07
C ASP A 368 -10.12 -4.96 -15.33
N ASP A 369 -9.80 -3.71 -14.98
CA ASP A 369 -8.58 -3.30 -14.30
C ASP A 369 -8.90 -2.13 -13.36
N CYS A 370 -8.54 -2.27 -12.08
CA CYS A 370 -8.75 -1.21 -11.11
C CYS A 370 -7.83 0.01 -11.33
N GLY A 371 -6.71 -0.15 -12.05
CA GLY A 371 -5.82 0.96 -12.41
C GLY A 371 -4.92 1.48 -11.28
N PHE A 372 -4.88 0.79 -10.14
CA PHE A 372 -3.99 1.12 -9.02
C PHE A 372 -3.55 -0.13 -8.25
N SER A 373 -2.40 -0.08 -7.59
CA SER A 373 -1.97 -1.13 -6.66
C SER A 373 -2.50 -0.84 -5.27
N LEU A 374 -3.46 -1.65 -4.80
CA LEU A 374 -4.08 -1.48 -3.48
C LEU A 374 -3.11 -1.80 -2.35
N ASN A 375 -2.94 -0.86 -1.42
CA ASN A 375 -2.15 -1.09 -0.19
C ASN A 375 -2.80 -0.55 1.09
N HIS A 376 -3.99 0.07 1.01
CA HIS A 376 -4.67 0.65 2.15
C HIS A 376 -6.22 0.59 2.04
N PRO A 377 -6.97 0.29 3.12
CA PRO A 377 -8.44 0.31 3.09
C PRO A 377 -9.06 1.66 2.68
N ASN A 378 -8.55 2.78 3.20
CA ASN A 378 -8.97 4.12 2.76
C ASN A 378 -8.69 4.39 1.28
N GLN A 379 -7.62 3.83 0.70
CA GLN A 379 -7.37 3.90 -0.75
C GLN A 379 -8.49 3.20 -1.52
N PHE A 380 -8.84 1.96 -1.14
CA PHE A 380 -9.96 1.22 -1.73
C PHE A 380 -11.24 2.07 -1.75
N PHE A 381 -11.55 2.68 -0.60
CA PHE A 381 -12.74 3.52 -0.46
C PHE A 381 -12.72 4.73 -1.40
N LEU A 382 -11.62 5.48 -1.46
CA LEU A 382 -11.52 6.66 -2.31
C LEU A 382 -11.62 6.31 -3.80
N GLU A 383 -10.97 5.22 -4.21
CA GLU A 383 -11.01 4.75 -5.59
C GLU A 383 -12.41 4.25 -5.98
N SER A 384 -13.10 3.56 -5.07
CA SER A 384 -14.50 3.17 -5.24
C SER A 384 -15.39 4.40 -5.40
N GLN A 385 -15.26 5.39 -4.51
CA GLN A 385 -16.02 6.63 -4.59
C GLN A 385 -15.74 7.37 -5.90
N ARG A 386 -14.48 7.41 -6.37
CA ARG A 386 -14.12 8.06 -7.63
C ARG A 386 -14.83 7.42 -8.82
N LEU A 387 -14.94 6.09 -8.86
CA LEU A 387 -15.67 5.38 -9.91
C LEU A 387 -17.18 5.63 -9.82
N LEU A 388 -17.76 5.56 -8.62
CA LEU A 388 -19.20 5.71 -8.43
C LEU A 388 -19.70 7.15 -8.66
N THR A 389 -18.88 8.17 -8.37
CA THR A 389 -19.24 9.59 -8.58
C THR A 389 -18.79 10.15 -9.92
N GLY A 390 -18.13 9.33 -10.76
CA GLY A 390 -17.57 9.77 -12.05
C GLY A 390 -16.50 10.85 -11.91
N GLY A 391 -15.71 10.81 -10.84
CA GLY A 391 -14.63 11.77 -10.57
C GLY A 391 -15.06 13.13 -10.02
N LYS A 392 -16.34 13.34 -9.68
CA LYS A 392 -16.80 14.54 -8.98
C LYS A 392 -16.58 14.40 -7.48
N ASP A 393 -16.01 15.43 -6.85
CA ASP A 393 -15.90 15.51 -5.38
C ASP A 393 -17.27 15.39 -4.72
N ILE A 394 -17.33 14.75 -3.55
CA ILE A 394 -18.54 14.64 -2.73
C ILE A 394 -19.05 16.07 -2.46
N LYS A 395 -20.20 16.42 -3.05
CA LYS A 395 -20.82 17.75 -2.88
C LYS A 395 -21.38 17.87 -1.46
N LYS A 396 -21.05 18.96 -0.79
CA LYS A 396 -21.69 19.38 0.46
C LYS A 396 -23.12 19.82 0.13
N GLU A 397 -24.13 19.13 0.67
CA GLU A 397 -25.47 19.71 0.68
C GLU A 397 -25.51 20.85 1.69
N SER A 398 -25.98 22.01 1.23
CA SER A 398 -26.22 23.20 2.03
C SER A 398 -27.40 22.94 2.96
N ILE A 399 -27.14 22.85 4.26
CA ILE A 399 -28.18 23.01 5.28
C ILE A 399 -28.71 24.44 5.11
N HIS A 400 -29.96 24.58 4.69
CA HIS A 400 -30.66 25.86 4.74
C HIS A 400 -30.74 26.34 6.21
N PRO A 401 -30.28 27.55 6.55
CA PRO A 401 -30.47 28.09 7.89
C PRO A 401 -31.93 28.50 8.06
N GLU A 402 -32.67 27.81 8.93
CA GLU A 402 -33.92 28.31 9.47
C GLU A 402 -33.66 29.58 10.29
N THR A 403 -34.53 30.56 10.06
CA THR A 403 -34.52 31.92 10.60
C THR A 403 -34.64 31.92 12.14
N PRO A 404 -33.93 32.82 12.87
CA PRO A 404 -34.00 32.85 14.33
C PRO A 404 -35.28 33.53 14.82
N GLN A 405 -36.05 32.84 15.66
CA GLN A 405 -37.08 33.47 16.50
C GLN A 405 -36.56 33.71 17.94
N PRO A 406 -37.07 34.74 18.64
CA PRO A 406 -36.44 35.30 19.83
C PRO A 406 -36.77 34.55 21.13
N LYS A 407 -35.78 34.48 22.01
CA LYS A 407 -35.88 33.93 23.38
C LYS A 407 -36.78 34.79 24.29
N PRO A 408 -37.52 34.18 25.23
CA PRO A 408 -37.78 34.78 26.53
C PRO A 408 -36.71 34.36 27.55
N SER A 409 -36.43 35.30 28.43
CA SER A 409 -35.53 35.26 29.58
C SER A 409 -35.99 34.26 30.66
N VAL A 410 -35.04 33.81 31.51
CA VAL A 410 -35.06 33.90 32.99
C VAL A 410 -34.18 32.82 33.69
N GLN A 411 -33.29 33.34 34.55
CA GLN A 411 -32.69 32.85 35.82
C GLN A 411 -31.72 31.63 35.94
N LYS A 412 -30.62 31.92 36.66
CA LYS A 412 -29.64 31.00 37.29
C LYS A 412 -30.21 30.39 38.59
N PRO A 413 -29.65 29.26 39.05
CA PRO A 413 -28.87 29.32 40.29
C PRO A 413 -27.55 28.52 40.27
N LYS A 414 -26.80 28.68 41.37
CA LYS A 414 -25.38 28.35 41.61
C LYS A 414 -25.16 26.98 42.28
N ASP A 415 -23.86 26.61 42.29
CA ASP A 415 -23.10 25.80 43.25
C ASP A 415 -23.11 24.26 43.14
N ALA A 416 -21.93 23.72 42.83
CA ALA A 416 -21.51 22.36 43.16
C ALA A 416 -19.97 22.31 43.31
N SER A 417 -19.48 22.50 44.54
CA SER A 417 -18.14 22.14 44.97
C SER A 417 -18.29 21.06 46.04
N SER A 418 -17.80 19.84 45.75
CA SER A 418 -17.43 18.75 46.67
C SER A 418 -17.81 17.36 46.13
N ALA A 419 -17.00 16.81 45.22
CA ALA A 419 -16.95 15.36 44.97
C ALA A 419 -15.73 14.99 44.11
N LEU A 420 -14.51 15.35 44.53
CA LEU A 420 -13.29 15.10 43.74
C LEU A 420 -12.26 14.18 44.42
N ALA A 421 -12.64 13.43 45.46
CA ALA A 421 -11.69 12.62 46.24
C ALA A 421 -11.87 11.09 46.15
N SER A 422 -12.87 10.58 45.41
CA SER A 422 -13.18 9.14 45.42
C SER A 422 -13.03 8.43 44.06
N LEU A 423 -12.37 9.04 43.08
CA LEU A 423 -12.27 8.53 41.70
C LEU A 423 -10.91 7.92 41.31
N ASN A 424 -9.93 7.87 42.23
CA ASN A 424 -8.55 7.55 41.88
C ASN A 424 -8.11 6.08 42.03
N SER A 425 -9.00 5.12 42.32
CA SER A 425 -8.57 3.71 42.48
C SER A 425 -9.06 2.73 41.40
N SER A 426 -9.82 3.19 40.40
CA SER A 426 -10.40 2.32 39.36
C SER A 426 -9.83 2.55 37.95
N LEU A 427 -8.85 3.45 37.79
CA LEU A 427 -8.33 3.88 36.49
C LEU A 427 -7.08 3.13 36.02
N ASP A 428 -6.44 2.32 36.88
CA ASP A 428 -5.12 1.73 36.58
C ASP A 428 -5.16 0.39 35.83
N MET A 429 -6.32 -0.27 35.66
CA MET A 429 -6.36 -1.61 35.06
C MET A 429 -6.51 -1.66 33.53
N ASP A 430 -6.78 -0.53 32.86
CA ASP A 430 -6.99 -0.49 31.39
C ASP A 430 -5.91 0.29 30.62
N LEU A 431 -4.89 0.84 31.32
CA LEU A 431 -3.88 1.70 30.70
C LEU A 431 -2.64 0.93 30.19
N GLU A 432 -2.26 -0.17 30.86
CA GLU A 432 -1.03 -0.92 30.56
C GLU A 432 -1.05 -1.65 29.19
N GLY A 433 -2.21 -1.90 28.59
CA GLY A 433 -2.32 -2.60 27.30
C GLY A 433 -2.19 -1.72 26.05
N LEU A 434 -2.21 -0.38 26.20
CA LEU A 434 -2.16 0.55 25.06
C LEU A 434 -0.72 0.79 24.58
N GLU A 435 0.29 0.73 25.45
CA GLU A 435 1.68 1.07 25.09
C GLU A 435 2.41 -0.07 24.35
N GLU A 436 2.09 -1.34 24.65
CA GLU A 436 2.65 -2.51 23.96
C GLU A 436 2.16 -2.64 22.51
N TYR A 437 0.99 -2.08 22.17
CA TYR A 437 0.37 -2.24 20.85
C TYR A 437 0.74 -1.16 19.82
N PHE A 438 1.28 -0.03 20.27
CA PHE A 438 1.77 1.06 19.41
C PHE A 438 3.29 1.14 19.34
N SER A 439 4.00 0.40 20.20
CA SER A 439 5.44 0.22 20.16
C SER A 439 5.77 -1.05 19.38
N THR A 440 5.54 -1.07 18.06
CA THR A 440 6.23 -1.91 17.04
C THR A 440 5.61 -1.73 15.65
#